data_AF-A0A0W0XGV6-F1
#
_entry.id   AF-A0A0W0XGV6-F1
#
_cell.length_a   1.000
_cell.length_b   1.000
_cell.length_c   1.000
_cell.angle_alpha   90.00
_cell.angle_beta   90.00
_cell.angle_gamma   90.00
#
_symmetry.space_group_name_H-M   'P 1'
#
loop_
_entity.id
_entity.type
_entity.pdbx_description
1 polymer ?
#
loop_
_entity_poly.entity_id
_entity_poly.type
_entity_poly.pdbx_seq_one_letter_code
_entity_poly.pdbx_strand_id
1 'polypeptide(L)'
;MRKGTPYGDLARQLYKNNIEVLEYPLNADLLEVLKNGTVDVALVDDEVARYWTINISNTYKLIGTKLPVGEGYGIAANQDNSKLISAINEALLNMESDGKYLEIYRNYFALY
;
A
#
# COMPACT_ATOMS: atom_id res chain seq x y z
N MET A 1 5.90 -9.57 4.65
CA MET A 1 5.58 -8.25 4.05
C MET A 1 6.15 -8.20 2.64
N ARG A 2 5.67 -7.35 1.73
CA ARG A 2 6.25 -7.27 0.38
C ARG A 2 7.62 -6.56 0.41
N LYS A 3 8.64 -7.17 -0.20
CA LYS A 3 9.98 -6.60 -0.32
C LYS A 3 9.96 -5.30 -1.13
N GLY A 4 10.79 -4.33 -0.76
CA GLY A 4 10.88 -3.03 -1.43
C GLY A 4 9.71 -2.10 -1.13
N THR A 5 8.99 -2.34 -0.03
CA THR A 5 7.95 -1.44 0.49
C THR A 5 8.38 -0.89 1.84
N PRO A 6 7.87 0.27 2.27
CA PRO A 6 8.19 0.85 3.58
C PRO A 6 7.64 0.03 4.76
N TYR A 7 6.84 -1.01 4.52
CA TYR A 7 6.17 -1.73 5.60
C TYR A 7 7.15 -2.50 6.49
N GLY A 8 8.21 -3.05 5.91
CA GLY A 8 9.28 -3.74 6.66
C GLY A 8 9.88 -2.84 7.74
N ASP A 9 10.31 -1.65 7.34
CA ASP A 9 10.90 -0.66 8.24
C ASP A 9 9.89 -0.14 9.24
N LEU A 10 8.66 0.14 8.82
CA LEU A 10 7.58 0.57 9.71
C LEU A 10 7.32 -0.47 10.82
N ALA A 11 7.20 -1.75 10.47
CA ALA A 11 6.97 -2.80 11.46
C ALA A 11 8.14 -2.93 12.44
N ARG A 12 9.39 -2.87 11.96
CA ARG A 12 10.58 -2.86 12.82
C ARG A 12 10.58 -1.64 13.76
N GLN A 13 10.19 -0.47 13.27
CA GLN A 13 10.12 0.74 14.09
C GLN A 13 9.06 0.64 15.20
N LEU A 14 7.87 0.16 14.87
CA LEU A 14 6.74 0.08 15.80
C LEU A 14 6.91 -1.03 16.83
N TYR A 15 7.33 -2.22 16.41
CA TYR A 15 7.30 -3.42 17.24
C TYR A 15 8.70 -3.90 17.68
N LYS A 16 9.76 -3.37 17.08
CA LYS A 16 11.15 -3.61 17.47
C LYS A 16 11.45 -5.11 17.54
N ASN A 17 11.99 -5.58 18.67
CA ASN A 17 12.43 -6.96 18.87
C ASN A 17 11.27 -7.92 19.22
N ASN A 18 10.02 -7.45 19.24
CA ASN A 18 8.85 -8.29 19.54
C ASN A 18 8.32 -9.03 18.31
N ILE A 19 8.93 -8.84 17.16
CA ILE A 19 8.52 -9.45 15.89
C ILE A 19 9.74 -9.95 15.12
N GLU A 20 9.50 -10.94 14.26
CA GLU A 20 10.40 -11.28 13.16
C GLU A 20 9.79 -10.78 11.86
N VAL A 21 10.56 -10.03 11.06
CA VAL A 21 10.08 -9.50 9.78
C VAL A 21 10.65 -10.32 8.64
N LEU A 22 9.77 -11.07 7.98
CA LEU A 22 10.03 -11.79 6.74
C LEU A 22 9.49 -11.02 5.53
N GLU A 23 10.31 -10.96 4.47
CA GLU A 23 9.99 -10.24 3.23
C GLU A 23 9.84 -11.19 2.04
N TYR A 24 8.84 -10.93 1.21
CA TYR A 24 8.48 -11.74 0.05
C TYR A 24 8.36 -10.86 -1.20
N PRO A 25 8.73 -11.34 -2.40
CA PRO A 25 8.75 -10.50 -3.59
C PRO A 25 7.33 -10.16 -4.08
N LEU A 26 6.36 -11.07 -3.98
CA LEU A 26 5.00 -10.87 -4.45
C LEU A 26 3.97 -10.92 -3.32
N ASN A 27 2.85 -10.22 -3.50
CA ASN A 27 1.71 -10.31 -2.58
C ASN A 27 1.10 -11.72 -2.55
N ALA A 28 1.15 -12.46 -3.67
CA ALA A 28 0.68 -13.83 -3.74
C ALA A 28 1.47 -14.74 -2.78
N ASP A 29 2.81 -14.67 -2.81
CA ASP A 29 3.68 -15.44 -1.91
C ASP A 29 3.37 -15.10 -0.45
N LEU A 30 3.21 -13.81 -0.13
CA LEU A 30 2.90 -13.33 1.21
C LEU A 30 1.56 -13.88 1.74
N LEU A 31 0.55 -13.96 0.89
CA LEU A 31 -0.77 -14.49 1.26
C LEU A 31 -0.73 -16.00 1.42
N GLU A 32 0.05 -16.71 0.58
CA GLU A 32 0.23 -18.15 0.70
C GLU A 32 0.93 -18.54 2.00
N VAL A 33 2.01 -17.86 2.37
CA VAL A 33 2.72 -18.14 3.64
C VAL A 33 1.90 -17.77 4.87
N LEU A 34 1.02 -16.75 4.76
CA LEU A 34 0.06 -16.42 5.81
C LEU A 34 -1.01 -17.52 5.95
N LYS A 35 -1.58 -17.96 4.83
CA LYS A 35 -2.57 -19.05 4.79
C LYS A 35 -2.01 -20.35 5.36
N ASN A 36 -0.75 -20.65 5.07
CA ASN A 36 -0.08 -21.86 5.53
C ASN A 36 0.44 -21.76 6.99
N GLY A 37 0.32 -20.59 7.63
CA GLY A 37 0.74 -20.38 9.02
C GLY A 37 2.26 -20.25 9.20
N THR A 38 3.01 -20.03 8.12
CA THR A 38 4.46 -19.73 8.21
C THR A 38 4.72 -18.35 8.82
N VAL A 39 3.77 -17.42 8.65
CA VAL A 39 3.77 -16.11 9.32
C VAL A 39 2.44 -15.90 10.02
N ASP A 40 2.47 -15.21 11.16
CA ASP A 40 1.25 -14.92 11.93
C ASP A 40 0.45 -13.76 11.35
N VAL A 41 1.14 -12.78 10.74
CA VAL A 41 0.55 -11.53 10.24
C VAL A 41 1.23 -11.10 8.94
N ALA A 42 0.43 -10.60 8.00
CA ALA A 42 0.90 -9.89 6.82
C ALA A 42 0.48 -8.41 6.89
N LEU A 43 1.40 -7.49 6.61
CA LEU A 43 1.04 -6.11 6.29
C LEU A 43 1.14 -5.90 4.77
N VAL A 44 0.10 -5.29 4.23
CA VAL A 44 -0.10 -4.94 2.82
C VAL A 44 -0.90 -3.63 2.75
N ASP A 45 -1.01 -3.05 1.56
CA ASP A 45 -1.93 -1.93 1.30
C ASP A 45 -3.35 -2.25 1.78
N ASP A 46 -4.05 -1.24 2.31
CA ASP A 46 -5.39 -1.41 2.87
C ASP A 46 -6.38 -1.94 1.83
N GLU A 47 -6.37 -1.41 0.60
CA GLU A 47 -7.25 -1.87 -0.47
C GLU A 47 -6.95 -3.31 -0.91
N VAL A 48 -5.68 -3.71 -0.86
CA VAL A 48 -5.27 -5.10 -1.12
C VAL A 48 -5.81 -6.00 0.00
N ALA A 49 -5.65 -5.59 1.26
CA ALA A 49 -6.16 -6.35 2.40
C ALA A 49 -7.67 -6.56 2.30
N ARG A 50 -8.42 -5.47 2.06
CA ARG A 50 -9.89 -5.50 1.88
C ARG A 50 -10.30 -6.42 0.73
N TYR A 51 -9.69 -6.26 -0.45
CA TYR A 51 -9.94 -7.11 -1.61
C TYR A 51 -9.86 -8.60 -1.27
N TRP A 52 -8.78 -9.03 -0.61
CA TRP A 52 -8.59 -10.46 -0.29
C TRP A 52 -9.53 -10.96 0.81
N THR A 53 -9.85 -10.13 1.81
CA THR A 53 -10.84 -10.51 2.83
C THR A 53 -12.25 -10.67 2.29
N ILE A 54 -12.62 -9.88 1.28
CA ILE A 54 -13.93 -9.94 0.62
C ILE A 54 -13.99 -11.12 -0.36
N ASN A 55 -12.97 -11.28 -1.21
CA ASN A 55 -12.98 -12.26 -2.30
C ASN A 55 -12.56 -13.67 -1.89
N ILE A 56 -11.79 -13.83 -0.81
CA ILE A 56 -11.44 -15.13 -0.22
C ILE A 56 -11.96 -15.16 1.21
N SER A 57 -13.29 -15.19 1.31
CA SER A 57 -13.98 -15.29 2.59
C SER A 57 -13.50 -16.50 3.40
N ASN A 58 -13.48 -16.36 4.72
CA ASN A 58 -13.07 -17.37 5.70
C ASN A 58 -11.59 -17.78 5.70
N THR A 59 -10.74 -17.23 4.84
CA THR A 59 -9.28 -17.51 4.88
C THR A 59 -8.50 -16.39 5.58
N TYR A 60 -8.83 -15.13 5.25
CA TYR A 60 -8.15 -13.96 5.80
C TYR A 60 -9.11 -13.09 6.58
N LYS A 61 -8.58 -12.40 7.60
CA LYS A 61 -9.31 -11.39 8.37
C LYS A 61 -8.44 -10.17 8.58
N LEU A 62 -9.05 -8.99 8.55
CA LEU A 62 -8.40 -7.75 8.97
C LEU A 62 -8.29 -7.76 10.50
N ILE A 63 -7.15 -7.29 11.03
CA ILE A 63 -6.91 -7.15 12.46
C ILE A 63 -6.38 -5.76 12.77
N GLY A 64 -6.73 -5.25 13.96
CA GLY A 64 -6.27 -3.96 14.44
C GLY A 64 -6.79 -2.78 13.61
N THR A 65 -6.09 -1.65 13.72
CA THR A 65 -6.34 -0.43 12.94
C THR A 65 -5.30 -0.28 11.83
N LYS A 66 -5.64 0.45 10.77
CA LYS A 66 -4.68 0.82 9.72
C LYS A 66 -3.48 1.52 10.35
N LEU A 67 -2.29 1.21 9.84
CA LEU A 67 -1.05 1.87 10.23
C LEU A 67 -0.74 2.95 9.20
N PRO A 68 -0.56 4.23 9.60
CA PRO A 68 -0.17 5.28 8.67
C PRO A 68 1.25 5.02 8.15
N VAL A 69 1.44 5.22 6.85
CA VAL A 69 2.71 5.01 6.15
C VAL A 69 3.02 6.26 5.34
N GLY A 70 4.07 6.97 5.74
CA GLY A 70 4.51 8.20 5.06
C GLY A 70 3.43 9.30 5.04
N GLU A 71 3.58 10.24 4.11
CA GLU A 71 2.72 11.43 3.95
C GLU A 71 1.86 11.37 2.68
N GLY A 72 1.83 10.22 1.99
CA GLY A 72 1.09 10.02 0.75
C GLY A 72 1.93 9.44 -0.39
N TYR A 73 1.39 9.53 -1.61
CA TYR A 73 2.01 9.02 -2.84
C TYR A 73 2.57 10.16 -3.69
N GLY A 74 3.67 9.89 -4.40
CA GLY A 74 4.27 10.82 -5.34
C GLY A 74 4.73 10.13 -6.62
N ILE A 75 4.82 10.88 -7.71
CA ILE A 75 5.35 10.41 -8.99
C ILE A 75 6.84 10.76 -9.03
N ALA A 76 7.69 9.73 -9.10
CA ALA A 76 9.13 9.93 -9.17
C ALA A 76 9.59 10.13 -10.62
N ALA A 77 10.49 11.10 -10.83
CA ALA A 77 11.20 11.34 -12.07
C ALA A 77 12.68 11.60 -11.79
N ASN A 78 13.53 11.55 -12.84
CA ASN A 78 14.92 11.96 -12.70
C ASN A 78 14.99 13.42 -12.23
N GLN A 79 15.79 13.68 -11.19
CA GLN A 79 15.93 15.01 -10.56
C GLN A 79 16.38 16.09 -11.54
N ASP A 80 17.17 15.73 -12.55
CA ASP A 80 17.65 16.67 -13.57
C ASP A 80 16.56 17.06 -14.58
N ASN A 81 15.42 16.36 -14.61
CA ASN A 81 14.32 16.63 -15.54
C ASN A 81 13.26 17.54 -14.91
N SER A 82 13.68 18.76 -14.56
CA SER A 82 12.82 19.78 -13.94
C SER A 82 11.56 20.09 -14.77
N LYS A 83 11.68 20.13 -16.11
CA LYS A 83 10.55 20.37 -17.01
C LYS A 83 9.46 19.31 -16.87
N LEU A 84 9.85 18.03 -16.83
CA LEU A 84 8.89 16.93 -16.64
C LEU A 84 8.24 17.00 -15.25
N ILE A 85 9.04 17.24 -14.20
CA ILE A 85 8.54 17.36 -12.83
C ILE A 85 7.50 18.49 -12.74
N SER A 86 7.79 19.66 -13.30
CA SER A 86 6.85 20.79 -13.35
C SER A 86 5.57 20.44 -14.10
N ALA A 87 5.67 19.80 -15.27
CA ALA A 87 4.50 19.42 -16.06
C ALA A 87 3.60 18.40 -15.33
N ILE A 88 4.20 17.43 -14.63
CA ILE A 88 3.46 16.45 -13.81
C ILE A 88 2.72 17.17 -12.68
N ASN A 89 3.40 18.05 -11.95
CA ASN A 89 2.80 18.77 -10.83
C ASN A 89 1.67 19.70 -11.29
N GLU A 90 1.84 20.41 -12.40
CA GLU A 90 0.79 21.25 -12.99
C GLU A 90 -0.43 20.43 -13.39
N ALA A 91 -0.22 19.27 -14.03
CA ALA A 91 -1.32 18.38 -14.40
C ALA A 91 -2.08 17.85 -13.17
N LEU A 92 -1.38 17.48 -12.09
CA LEU A 92 -2.00 17.04 -10.84
C LEU A 92 -2.85 18.15 -10.21
N LEU A 93 -2.32 19.38 -10.14
CA LEU A 93 -3.05 20.53 -9.58
C LEU A 93 -4.29 20.88 -10.42
N ASN A 94 -4.17 20.82 -11.75
CA ASN A 94 -5.31 21.05 -12.64
C ASN A 94 -6.42 20.01 -12.40
N MET A 95 -6.07 18.71 -12.33
CA MET A 95 -7.02 17.63 -12.04
C MET A 95 -7.64 17.72 -10.64
N GLU A 96 -6.91 18.26 -9.67
CA GLU A 96 -7.46 18.51 -8.33
C GLU A 96 -8.49 19.65 -8.40
N SER A 97 -8.15 20.75 -9.07
CA SER A 97 -9.00 21.94 -9.18
C SER A 97 -10.30 21.72 -9.95
N ASP A 98 -10.29 20.88 -10.98
CA ASP A 98 -11.48 20.57 -11.80
C ASP A 98 -12.26 19.35 -11.29
N GLY A 99 -11.77 18.71 -10.22
CA GLY A 99 -12.38 17.56 -9.57
C GLY A 99 -12.15 16.22 -10.30
N LYS A 100 -11.39 16.20 -11.41
CA LYS A 100 -11.10 14.98 -12.16
C LYS A 100 -10.33 13.96 -11.34
N TYR A 101 -9.43 14.42 -10.47
CA TYR A 101 -8.71 13.56 -9.54
C TYR A 101 -9.67 12.76 -8.66
N LEU A 102 -10.65 13.43 -8.05
CA LEU A 102 -11.65 12.79 -7.20
C LEU A 102 -12.61 11.89 -7.98
N GLU A 103 -12.95 12.25 -9.23
CA GLU A 103 -13.73 11.39 -10.12
C GLU A 103 -13.02 10.06 -10.37
N ILE A 104 -11.73 10.11 -10.75
CA ILE A 104 -10.90 8.93 -10.97
C ILE A 104 -10.81 8.12 -9.67
N TYR A 105 -10.50 8.76 -8.55
CA TYR A 105 -10.38 8.08 -7.26
C TYR A 105 -11.66 7.30 -6.92
N ARG A 106 -12.84 7.93 -7.07
CA ARG A 106 -14.12 7.27 -6.77
C ARG A 106 -14.39 6.08 -7.67
N ASN A 107 -14.06 6.17 -8.95
CA ASN A 107 -14.32 5.08 -9.90
C ASN A 107 -13.56 3.79 -9.57
N TYR A 108 -12.39 3.89 -8.91
CA TYR A 108 -11.55 2.73 -8.61
C TYR A 108 -11.53 2.33 -7.14
N PHE A 109 -11.74 3.27 -6.21
CA PHE A 109 -11.53 3.04 -4.78
C PHE A 109 -12.75 3.30 -3.89
N ALA A 110 -13.87 3.85 -4.41
CA ALA A 110 -15.05 4.09 -3.58
C ALA A 110 -15.89 2.82 -3.28
N LEU A 111 -15.46 1.65 -3.74
CA LEU A 111 -16.18 0.38 -3.56
C LEU A 111 -15.96 -0.28 -2.19
N TYR A 112 -15.25 0.38 -1.26
CA TYR A 112 -14.87 -0.21 0.03
C TYR A 112 -15.00 0.74 1.23
#